data_AF-A0A9E0H954-F1
#
_entry.id   AF-A0A9E0H954-F1
#
_cell.length_a   1.000
_cell.length_b   1.000
_cell.length_c   1.000
_cell.angle_alpha   90.00
_cell.angle_beta   90.00
_cell.angle_gamma   90.00
#
_symmetry.space_group_name_H-M   'P 1'
#
loop_
_entity.id
_entity.type
_entity.pdbx_description
1 polymer ?
#
loop_
_entity_poly.entity_id
_entity_poly.type
_entity_poly.pdbx_seq_one_letter_code
_entity_poly.pdbx_strand_id
1 'polypeptide(L)'
;MTATNLPSDPGATMTDLTGTCHCGRVRVAMPAASAGVVVCHCADCQKLHGNSFALFAAERTDVRWDGEEHIRWYHSSPANQRSFCGHCGSRLAKRPVAGTRIMVSAGLFDLTLPRPAVKHLWREHKPAWVEAPRVGPLGAAEFVELALAEPIATEAAQYGYALRAASGNRHPPGVIALTWITAADPTERERIRAHSRQNVEDFVAEPGFISIVTGFTGLRGFTVTAWEDEAAMKRALGKHHATAMRELFTERFVASVWTSVWTPTRLNRLWVRCPACGSLEDVTDDHRTCGSCAAPLPERPAYW
;
A
#
# COMPACT_ATOMS: atom_id res chain seq x y z
N MET A 1 -27.47 29.17 -0.19
CA MET A 1 -27.33 29.94 1.07
C MET A 1 -25.85 30.00 1.38
N THR A 2 -25.36 31.21 1.53
CA THR A 2 -23.95 31.63 1.54
C THR A 2 -23.13 30.96 2.63
N ALA A 3 -21.96 30.45 2.25
CA ALA A 3 -20.91 29.99 3.17
C ALA A 3 -20.36 31.21 3.93
N THR A 4 -20.60 31.25 5.24
CA THR A 4 -20.00 32.23 6.13
C THR A 4 -18.63 31.70 6.58
N ASN A 5 -17.55 32.34 6.11
CA ASN A 5 -16.19 32.10 6.59
C ASN A 5 -16.08 32.49 8.08
N LEU A 6 -15.50 31.61 8.90
CA LEU A 6 -15.00 31.95 10.24
C LEU A 6 -13.49 32.27 10.16
N PRO A 7 -12.97 33.16 11.03
CA PRO A 7 -11.57 33.57 11.01
C PRO A 7 -10.64 32.51 11.62
N SER A 8 -9.49 32.31 10.97
CA SER A 8 -8.40 31.44 11.42
C SER A 8 -7.48 32.17 12.40
N ASP A 9 -7.41 31.71 13.66
CA ASP A 9 -6.51 32.21 14.71
C ASP A 9 -5.34 31.22 14.94
N PRO A 10 -4.06 31.63 15.04
CA PRO A 10 -2.90 30.73 15.04
C PRO A 10 -2.56 30.06 16.39
N GLY A 11 -3.50 29.97 17.34
CA GLY A 11 -3.25 29.52 18.72
C GLY A 11 -4.09 28.33 19.23
N ALA A 12 -4.73 27.55 18.36
CA ALA A 12 -5.73 26.56 18.78
C ALA A 12 -5.14 25.27 19.40
N THR A 13 -5.24 25.15 20.73
CA THR A 13 -5.24 23.86 21.44
C THR A 13 -6.40 22.99 20.94
N MET A 14 -6.11 21.75 20.50
CA MET A 14 -7.03 20.74 19.92
C MET A 14 -8.54 20.99 20.14
N THR A 15 -9.16 21.67 19.19
CA THR A 15 -10.61 21.97 19.16
C THR A 15 -11.42 20.69 18.91
N ASP A 16 -12.55 20.53 19.59
CA ASP A 16 -13.51 19.45 19.34
C ASP A 16 -13.94 19.40 17.86
N LEU A 17 -14.20 18.20 17.35
CA LEU A 17 -14.86 17.99 16.06
C LEU A 17 -16.35 18.27 16.23
N THR A 18 -16.88 19.17 15.40
CA THR A 18 -18.32 19.51 15.39
C THR A 18 -18.98 19.15 14.07
N GLY A 19 -20.20 18.66 14.12
CA GLY A 19 -20.98 18.27 12.95
C GLY A 19 -22.48 18.49 13.15
N THR A 20 -23.24 18.39 12.06
CA THR A 20 -24.69 18.54 12.07
C THR A 20 -25.38 17.49 11.21
N CYS A 21 -26.63 17.17 11.52
CA CYS A 21 -27.48 16.46 10.54
C CYS A 21 -27.76 17.35 9.31
N HIS A 22 -28.28 16.76 8.24
CA HIS A 22 -28.52 17.47 6.98
C HIS A 22 -29.42 18.72 7.13
N CYS A 23 -30.42 18.67 8.02
CA CYS A 23 -31.29 19.83 8.29
C CYS A 23 -30.78 20.77 9.38
N GLY A 24 -29.61 20.52 9.98
CA GLY A 24 -29.00 21.37 11.01
C GLY A 24 -29.65 21.31 12.40
N ARG A 25 -30.77 20.58 12.56
CA ARG A 25 -31.53 20.48 13.82
C ARG A 25 -30.84 19.67 14.92
N VAL A 26 -29.98 18.74 14.54
CA VAL A 26 -29.13 17.97 15.47
C VAL A 26 -27.71 18.40 15.24
N ARG A 27 -27.01 18.78 16.30
CA ARG A 27 -25.57 19.04 16.28
C ARG A 27 -24.85 18.07 17.20
N VAL A 28 -23.61 17.78 16.87
CA VAL A 28 -22.76 16.88 17.64
C VAL A 28 -21.38 17.51 17.81
N ALA A 29 -20.80 17.36 19.00
CA ALA A 29 -19.42 17.68 19.29
C ALA A 29 -18.73 16.47 19.94
N MET A 30 -17.50 16.19 19.54
CA MET A 30 -16.69 15.09 20.10
C MET A 30 -15.19 15.41 20.02
N PRO A 31 -14.31 14.78 20.81
CA PRO A 31 -12.90 15.12 20.81
C PRO A 31 -12.26 14.89 19.45
N ALA A 32 -11.40 15.81 19.02
CA ALA A 32 -10.54 15.57 17.86
C ALA A 32 -9.62 14.34 18.06
N ALA A 33 -9.29 13.92 19.28
CA ALA A 33 -8.53 12.68 19.49
C ALA A 33 -9.29 11.39 19.14
N SER A 34 -10.61 11.46 18.86
CA SER A 34 -11.43 10.28 18.55
C SER A 34 -10.85 9.46 17.40
N ALA A 35 -10.99 8.14 17.48
CA ALA A 35 -10.31 7.21 16.57
C ALA A 35 -10.66 7.48 15.10
N GLY A 36 -9.72 7.19 14.20
CA GLY A 36 -9.87 7.40 12.76
C GLY A 36 -11.09 6.70 12.15
N VAL A 37 -11.38 7.01 10.88
CA VAL A 37 -12.63 6.59 10.24
C VAL A 37 -12.70 5.07 10.12
N VAL A 38 -13.74 4.46 10.69
CA VAL A 38 -14.08 3.06 10.50
C VAL A 38 -15.16 2.96 9.44
N VAL A 39 -14.92 2.21 8.37
CA VAL A 39 -15.87 2.02 7.27
C VAL A 39 -16.47 0.63 7.35
N CYS A 40 -17.78 0.54 7.60
CA CYS A 40 -18.49 -0.72 7.76
C CYS A 40 -19.28 -1.09 6.50
N HIS A 41 -19.17 -2.34 6.07
CA HIS A 41 -19.79 -2.90 4.87
C HIS A 41 -20.87 -3.95 5.17
N CYS A 42 -21.31 -4.10 6.42
CA CYS A 42 -22.33 -5.11 6.75
C CYS A 42 -23.69 -4.83 6.10
N ALA A 43 -24.54 -5.85 6.03
CA ALA A 43 -25.87 -5.76 5.41
C ALA A 43 -26.75 -4.62 5.98
N ASP A 44 -26.67 -4.34 7.28
CA ASP A 44 -27.35 -3.16 7.86
C ASP A 44 -26.85 -1.87 7.24
N CYS A 45 -25.54 -1.70 7.10
CA CYS A 45 -24.96 -0.48 6.57
C CYS A 45 -25.28 -0.33 5.08
N GLN A 46 -25.33 -1.44 4.33
CA GLN A 46 -25.79 -1.44 2.94
C GLN A 46 -27.24 -0.99 2.83
N LYS A 47 -28.14 -1.54 3.66
CA LYS A 47 -29.56 -1.17 3.64
C LYS A 47 -29.80 0.27 4.08
N LEU A 48 -29.04 0.77 5.07
CA LEU A 48 -29.26 2.09 5.66
C LEU A 48 -28.58 3.23 4.87
N HIS A 49 -27.53 2.94 4.11
CA HIS A 49 -26.70 3.95 3.45
C HIS A 49 -26.55 3.72 1.95
N GLY A 50 -27.15 2.66 1.40
CA GLY A 50 -27.03 2.27 0.00
C GLY A 50 -25.67 1.65 -0.38
N ASN A 51 -24.72 1.57 0.55
CA ASN A 51 -23.38 1.03 0.32
C ASN A 51 -22.64 0.73 1.65
N SER A 52 -21.66 1.56 2.00
CA SER A 52 -20.82 1.44 3.19
C SER A 52 -21.05 2.64 4.08
N PHE A 53 -20.66 2.53 5.35
CA PHE A 53 -20.87 3.62 6.29
C PHE A 53 -19.62 3.93 7.09
N ALA A 54 -19.19 5.19 7.00
CA ALA A 54 -18.06 5.75 7.71
C ALA A 54 -18.47 6.26 9.10
N LEU A 55 -17.69 5.89 10.12
CA LEU A 55 -17.97 6.14 11.53
C LEU A 55 -16.70 6.59 12.26
N PHE A 56 -16.82 7.57 13.16
CA PHE A 56 -15.82 7.88 14.17
C PHE A 56 -16.15 7.15 15.47
N ALA A 57 -15.15 6.61 16.16
CA ALA A 57 -15.35 5.93 17.44
C ALA A 57 -14.85 6.79 18.61
N ALA A 58 -15.67 6.91 19.66
CA ALA A 58 -15.36 7.62 20.90
C ALA A 58 -15.98 6.93 22.10
N GLU A 59 -15.61 7.38 23.31
CA GLU A 59 -16.40 7.10 24.51
C GLU A 59 -17.69 7.91 24.46
N ARG A 60 -18.81 7.33 24.93
CA ARG A 60 -20.12 8.00 24.94
C ARG A 60 -20.12 9.30 25.72
N THR A 61 -19.38 9.32 26.83
CA THR A 61 -19.24 10.48 27.72
C THR A 61 -18.59 11.67 27.04
N ASP A 62 -17.84 11.43 25.97
CA ASP A 62 -17.11 12.47 25.26
C ASP A 62 -17.92 13.08 24.12
N VAL A 63 -19.07 12.47 23.75
CA VAL A 63 -19.92 12.95 22.66
C VAL A 63 -21.08 13.76 23.22
N ARG A 64 -21.11 15.05 22.84
CA ARG A 64 -22.17 15.99 23.22
C ARG A 64 -23.13 16.18 22.05
N TRP A 65 -24.43 16.22 22.33
CA TRP A 65 -25.48 16.40 21.33
C TRP A 65 -26.32 17.62 21.67
N ASP A 66 -26.61 18.45 20.66
CA ASP A 66 -27.65 19.47 20.72
C ASP A 66 -28.85 19.03 19.86
N GLY A 67 -30.07 19.29 20.33
CA GLY A 67 -31.31 18.89 19.64
C GLY A 67 -31.68 17.42 19.85
N GLU A 68 -31.43 16.87 21.04
CA GLU A 68 -31.69 15.47 21.39
C GLU A 68 -33.16 15.07 21.19
N GLU A 69 -34.10 15.99 21.35
CA GLU A 69 -35.53 15.80 21.11
C GLU A 69 -35.84 15.42 19.65
N HIS A 70 -34.92 15.71 18.73
CA HIS A 70 -34.98 15.36 17.32
C HIS A 70 -34.23 14.06 16.98
N ILE A 71 -33.55 13.46 17.95
CA ILE A 71 -32.85 12.17 17.78
C ILE A 71 -33.84 11.04 18.04
N ARG A 72 -33.87 10.05 17.14
CA ARG A 72 -34.65 8.82 17.30
C ARG A 72 -33.71 7.64 17.37
N TRP A 73 -33.74 6.93 18.50
CA TRP A 73 -33.00 5.69 18.72
C TRP A 73 -33.92 4.49 18.50
N TYR A 74 -33.41 3.46 17.87
CA TYR A 74 -34.09 2.17 17.74
C TYR A 74 -33.10 1.02 17.88
N HIS A 75 -33.60 -0.15 18.28
CA HIS A 75 -32.80 -1.38 18.32
C HIS A 75 -32.62 -1.92 16.90
N SER A 76 -31.39 -1.92 16.41
CA SER A 76 -31.06 -2.60 15.15
C SER A 76 -30.74 -4.08 15.36
N SER A 77 -30.56 -4.49 16.62
CA SER A 77 -30.44 -5.88 17.09
C SER A 77 -30.67 -5.90 18.61
N PRO A 78 -30.80 -7.06 19.27
CA PRO A 78 -30.86 -7.14 20.72
C PRO A 78 -29.66 -6.46 21.41
N ALA A 79 -28.48 -6.50 20.79
CA ALA A 79 -27.24 -5.99 21.36
C ALA A 79 -26.85 -4.58 20.90
N ASN A 80 -27.53 -3.97 19.92
CA ASN A 80 -27.13 -2.68 19.35
C ASN A 80 -28.31 -1.76 19.05
N GLN A 81 -28.12 -0.48 19.34
CA GLN A 81 -29.00 0.61 18.94
C GLN A 81 -28.33 1.46 17.86
N ARG A 82 -29.17 2.07 17.02
CA ARG A 82 -28.75 3.09 16.07
C ARG A 82 -29.69 4.29 16.14
N SER A 83 -29.19 5.44 15.73
CA SER A 83 -29.96 6.68 15.71
C SER A 83 -29.99 7.36 14.35
N PHE A 84 -31.04 8.16 14.17
CA PHE A 84 -31.23 9.04 13.03
C PHE A 84 -31.96 10.32 13.47
N CYS A 85 -31.85 11.38 12.67
CA CYS A 85 -32.63 12.59 12.85
C CYS A 85 -34.08 12.33 12.42
N GLY A 86 -35.05 12.53 13.32
CA GLY A 86 -36.47 12.32 13.03
C GLY A 86 -37.06 13.25 11.97
N HIS A 87 -36.35 14.30 11.57
CA HIS A 87 -36.80 15.26 10.54
C HIS A 87 -36.23 14.97 9.15
N CYS A 88 -34.91 14.79 9.04
CA CYS A 88 -34.25 14.64 7.73
C CYS A 88 -33.73 13.22 7.45
N GLY A 89 -33.92 12.28 8.37
CA GLY A 89 -33.46 10.89 8.21
C GLY A 89 -31.95 10.68 8.31
N SER A 90 -31.14 11.73 8.44
CA SER A 90 -29.68 11.61 8.57
C SER A 90 -29.30 10.65 9.68
N ARG A 91 -28.43 9.70 9.36
CA ARG A 91 -27.95 8.70 10.30
C ARG A 91 -26.93 9.32 11.24
N LEU A 92 -27.13 9.14 12.54
CA LEU A 92 -26.40 9.90 13.56
C LEU A 92 -25.34 9.06 14.25
N ALA A 93 -25.73 7.95 14.88
CA ALA A 93 -24.78 7.10 15.59
C ALA A 93 -25.23 5.63 15.69
N LYS A 94 -24.31 4.77 16.10
CA LYS A 94 -24.51 3.38 16.53
C LYS A 94 -23.86 3.20 17.89
N ARG A 95 -24.51 2.46 18.78
CA ARG A 95 -23.93 2.08 20.09
C ARG A 95 -24.43 0.70 20.51
N PRO A 96 -23.62 -0.12 21.21
CA PRO A 96 -24.13 -1.34 21.81
C PRO A 96 -25.14 -1.01 22.93
N VAL A 97 -26.05 -1.92 23.27
CA VAL A 97 -26.97 -1.69 24.39
C VAL A 97 -26.19 -1.64 25.71
N ALA A 98 -25.28 -2.60 25.92
CA ALA A 98 -24.31 -2.60 27.00
C ALA A 98 -22.93 -2.09 26.53
N GLY A 99 -22.24 -1.31 27.37
CA GLY A 99 -20.89 -0.80 27.10
C GLY A 99 -20.81 0.73 26.92
N THR A 100 -19.59 1.25 26.84
CA THR A 100 -19.31 2.71 26.90
C THR A 100 -19.05 3.36 25.56
N ARG A 101 -18.80 2.57 24.50
CA ARG A 101 -18.44 3.09 23.18
C ARG A 101 -19.64 3.56 22.38
N ILE A 102 -19.40 4.56 21.53
CA ILE A 102 -20.31 5.03 20.49
C ILE A 102 -19.55 5.23 19.19
N MET A 103 -20.23 4.94 18.09
CA MET A 103 -19.76 5.19 16.73
C MET A 103 -20.65 6.28 16.12
N VAL A 104 -20.09 7.45 15.88
CA VAL A 104 -20.79 8.62 15.32
C VAL A 104 -20.58 8.65 13.81
N SER A 105 -21.64 8.95 13.06
CA SER A 105 -21.61 9.08 11.60
C SER A 105 -20.61 10.13 11.15
N ALA A 106 -19.64 9.73 10.31
CA ALA A 106 -18.65 10.65 9.77
C ALA A 106 -19.29 11.71 8.86
N GLY A 107 -20.41 11.39 8.20
CA GLY A 107 -21.13 12.31 7.31
C GLY A 107 -21.86 13.46 8.02
N LEU A 108 -21.79 13.56 9.35
CA LEU A 108 -22.25 14.75 10.07
C LEU A 108 -21.21 15.88 10.08
N PHE A 109 -19.94 15.53 9.88
CA PHE A 109 -18.82 16.46 9.98
C PHE A 109 -18.39 16.90 8.59
N ASP A 110 -17.64 18.00 8.52
CA ASP A 110 -16.97 18.40 7.28
C ASP A 110 -15.98 17.31 6.84
N LEU A 111 -16.14 16.83 5.62
CA LEU A 111 -15.37 15.72 5.05
C LEU A 111 -13.98 16.16 4.56
N THR A 112 -13.63 17.44 4.67
CA THR A 112 -12.26 17.96 4.44
C THR A 112 -11.26 17.57 5.54
N LEU A 113 -11.72 16.94 6.63
CA LEU A 113 -10.87 16.45 7.70
C LEU A 113 -9.88 15.40 7.15
N PRO A 114 -8.55 15.60 7.30
CA PRO A 114 -7.53 14.69 6.75
C PRO A 114 -7.39 13.44 7.64
N ARG A 115 -8.45 12.63 7.72
CA ARG A 115 -8.45 11.38 8.48
C ARG A 115 -8.56 10.19 7.55
N PRO A 116 -7.49 9.40 7.40
CA PRO A 116 -7.59 8.17 6.62
C PRO A 116 -8.58 7.21 7.28
N ALA A 117 -9.21 6.37 6.47
CA ALA A 117 -9.87 5.19 6.98
C ALA A 117 -8.81 4.34 7.71
N VAL A 118 -9.11 3.94 8.95
CA VAL A 118 -8.21 3.14 9.80
C VAL A 118 -8.67 1.70 9.92
N LYS A 119 -9.91 1.39 9.51
CA LYS A 119 -10.39 0.01 9.43
C LYS A 119 -11.57 -0.15 8.47
N HIS A 120 -11.59 -1.25 7.72
CA HIS A 120 -12.81 -1.78 7.11
C HIS A 120 -13.39 -2.90 7.96
N LEU A 121 -14.68 -2.81 8.30
CA LEU A 121 -15.43 -3.89 8.96
C LEU A 121 -16.30 -4.62 7.94
N TRP A 122 -16.32 -5.95 7.99
CA TRP A 122 -17.10 -6.81 7.09
C TRP A 122 -16.81 -6.54 5.61
N ARG A 123 -15.54 -6.25 5.27
CA ARG A 123 -15.09 -5.83 3.94
C ARG A 123 -15.52 -6.82 2.84
N GLU A 124 -15.54 -8.10 3.17
CA GLU A 124 -16.00 -9.21 2.34
C GLU A 124 -17.45 -9.05 1.86
N HIS A 125 -18.28 -8.28 2.57
CA HIS A 125 -19.66 -8.00 2.17
C HIS A 125 -19.79 -6.76 1.27
N LYS A 126 -18.72 -6.01 1.00
CA LYS A 126 -18.75 -4.81 0.15
C LYS A 126 -19.32 -5.16 -1.23
N PRO A 127 -20.28 -4.39 -1.77
CA PRO A 127 -20.77 -4.59 -3.12
C PRO A 127 -19.65 -4.63 -4.16
N ALA A 128 -19.79 -5.47 -5.19
CA ALA A 128 -18.75 -5.64 -6.22
C ALA A 128 -18.46 -4.34 -7.00
N TRP A 129 -19.46 -3.47 -7.14
CA TRP A 129 -19.38 -2.19 -7.86
C TRP A 129 -18.77 -1.03 -7.04
N VAL A 130 -18.31 -1.29 -5.81
CA VAL A 130 -17.73 -0.28 -4.92
C VAL A 130 -16.28 -0.61 -4.70
N GLU A 131 -15.36 0.34 -4.84
CA GLU A 131 -13.98 0.14 -4.42
C GLU A 131 -13.78 0.67 -3.00
N ALA A 132 -13.20 -0.13 -2.10
CA ALA A 132 -12.88 0.31 -0.74
C ALA A 132 -11.41 0.74 -0.69
N PRO A 133 -11.10 1.98 -0.24
CA PRO A 133 -9.73 2.44 -0.14
C PRO A 133 -8.93 1.53 0.80
N ARG A 134 -7.65 1.33 0.51
CA ARG A 134 -6.83 0.43 1.32
C ARG A 134 -6.58 1.01 2.70
N VAL A 135 -6.54 0.13 3.69
CA VAL A 135 -6.27 0.49 5.09
C VAL A 135 -5.22 -0.45 5.67
N GLY A 136 -4.18 0.11 6.28
CA GLY A 136 -3.11 -0.66 6.94
C GLY A 136 -1.91 -1.00 6.03
N PRO A 137 -0.83 -1.55 6.62
CA PRO A 137 0.35 -2.01 5.89
C PRO A 137 0.01 -3.19 4.96
N LEU A 138 0.78 -3.38 3.87
CA LEU A 138 0.62 -4.55 3.00
C LEU A 138 1.08 -5.80 3.75
N GLY A 139 0.24 -6.82 3.82
CA GLY A 139 0.71 -8.16 4.11
C GLY A 139 1.55 -8.72 2.95
N ALA A 140 2.42 -9.69 3.21
CA ALA A 140 3.27 -10.30 2.19
C ALA A 140 2.44 -10.95 1.05
N ALA A 141 1.34 -11.61 1.38
CA ALA A 141 0.43 -12.20 0.39
C ALA A 141 -0.30 -11.15 -0.47
N GLU A 142 -0.71 -10.03 0.13
CA GLU A 142 -1.38 -8.94 -0.57
C GLU A 142 -0.40 -8.11 -1.42
N PHE A 143 0.84 -7.98 -0.98
CA PHE A 143 1.91 -7.42 -1.81
C PHE A 143 2.14 -8.28 -3.05
N VAL A 144 2.14 -9.61 -2.88
CA VAL A 144 2.19 -10.54 -4.00
C VAL A 144 0.98 -10.34 -4.90
N GLU A 145 -0.26 -10.32 -4.41
CA GLU A 145 -1.44 -10.08 -5.27
C GLU A 145 -1.41 -8.74 -6.01
N LEU A 146 -1.03 -7.64 -5.34
CA LEU A 146 -0.95 -6.31 -5.94
C LEU A 146 0.15 -6.22 -7.00
N ALA A 147 1.29 -6.87 -6.74
CA ALA A 147 2.36 -7.01 -7.73
C ALA A 147 1.95 -7.88 -8.91
N LEU A 148 0.76 -8.49 -8.93
CA LEU A 148 0.32 -9.42 -9.98
C LEU A 148 -0.99 -9.00 -10.66
N ALA A 149 -1.64 -7.94 -10.17
CA ALA A 149 -2.82 -7.39 -10.80
C ALA A 149 -2.41 -6.68 -12.11
N GLU A 150 -2.49 -7.41 -13.23
CA GLU A 150 -2.31 -6.84 -14.56
C GLU A 150 -3.56 -6.03 -14.95
N PRO A 151 -3.44 -4.75 -15.36
CA PRO A 151 -4.50 -4.04 -16.04
C PRO A 151 -5.00 -4.81 -17.26
N ILE A 152 -6.28 -4.62 -17.60
CA ILE A 152 -6.88 -5.22 -18.80
C ILE A 152 -6.03 -4.84 -20.02
N ALA A 153 -5.51 -5.87 -20.71
CA ALA A 153 -4.78 -5.69 -21.96
C ALA A 153 -5.69 -5.06 -23.02
N THR A 154 -5.12 -4.18 -23.83
CA THR A 154 -5.79 -3.58 -24.99
C THR A 154 -5.05 -4.00 -26.27
N GLU A 155 -5.66 -3.82 -27.44
CA GLU A 155 -4.97 -4.10 -28.72
C GLU A 155 -3.68 -3.27 -28.89
N ALA A 156 -3.57 -2.12 -28.24
CA ALA A 156 -2.43 -1.21 -28.35
C ALA A 156 -1.39 -1.36 -27.21
N ALA A 157 -1.70 -2.09 -26.14
CA ALA A 157 -0.83 -2.18 -24.97
C ALA A 157 -1.05 -3.46 -24.17
N GLN A 158 0.06 -4.13 -23.85
CA GLN A 158 0.12 -5.18 -22.84
C GLN A 158 0.70 -4.61 -21.56
N TYR A 159 0.08 -4.96 -20.44
CA TYR A 159 0.57 -4.60 -19.12
C TYR A 159 1.20 -5.80 -18.46
N GLY A 160 2.11 -5.51 -17.54
CA GLY A 160 2.86 -6.52 -16.82
C GLY A 160 3.23 -5.99 -15.44
N TYR A 161 3.97 -6.79 -14.70
CA TYR A 161 4.49 -6.39 -13.40
C TYR A 161 5.99 -6.55 -13.32
N ALA A 162 6.60 -5.80 -12.41
CA ALA A 162 7.99 -5.97 -12.03
C ALA A 162 8.13 -5.94 -10.50
N LEU A 163 8.91 -6.86 -9.98
CA LEU A 163 9.33 -6.94 -8.58
C LEU A 163 10.83 -6.68 -8.49
N ARG A 164 11.23 -5.81 -7.57
CA ARG A 164 12.64 -5.63 -7.17
C ARG A 164 12.83 -6.12 -5.74
N ALA A 165 13.84 -6.95 -5.53
CA ALA A 165 14.33 -7.34 -4.21
C ALA A 165 15.84 -7.07 -4.11
N ALA A 166 16.32 -6.73 -2.92
CA ALA A 166 17.72 -6.42 -2.67
C ALA A 166 18.17 -7.01 -1.32
N SER A 167 19.42 -7.46 -1.23
CA SER A 167 20.01 -8.01 0.01
C SER A 167 20.45 -6.94 1.00
N GLY A 168 20.51 -5.67 0.56
CA GLY A 168 21.16 -4.58 1.29
C GLY A 168 22.66 -4.46 1.04
N ASN A 169 23.26 -5.38 0.29
CA ASN A 169 24.62 -5.25 -0.21
C ASN A 169 24.73 -4.07 -1.19
N ARG A 170 25.71 -3.19 -0.99
CA ARG A 170 25.89 -1.94 -1.75
C ARG A 170 27.20 -1.89 -2.53
N HIS A 171 27.92 -3.00 -2.62
CA HIS A 171 29.11 -3.06 -3.46
C HIS A 171 28.74 -2.83 -4.94
N PRO A 172 29.63 -2.22 -5.73
CA PRO A 172 29.47 -2.21 -7.17
C PRO A 172 29.34 -3.65 -7.69
N PRO A 173 28.36 -3.95 -8.56
CA PRO A 173 28.27 -5.28 -9.16
C PRO A 173 29.49 -5.54 -10.04
N GLY A 174 30.13 -6.70 -9.88
CA GLY A 174 31.15 -7.19 -10.80
C GLY A 174 30.53 -7.98 -11.97
N VAL A 175 29.34 -8.55 -11.78
CA VAL A 175 28.57 -9.18 -12.87
C VAL A 175 27.08 -8.90 -12.78
N ILE A 176 26.44 -8.85 -13.94
CA ILE A 176 24.99 -8.78 -14.10
C ILE A 176 24.54 -9.96 -14.96
N ALA A 177 23.60 -10.76 -14.46
CA ALA A 177 23.00 -11.83 -15.25
C ALA A 177 21.60 -11.41 -15.72
N LEU A 178 21.34 -11.62 -17.00
CA LEU A 178 20.05 -11.37 -17.64
C LEU A 178 19.47 -12.69 -18.15
N THR A 179 18.20 -12.91 -17.85
CA THR A 179 17.41 -14.03 -18.33
C THR A 179 16.14 -13.50 -18.98
N TRP A 180 15.85 -13.98 -20.19
CA TRP A 180 14.57 -13.80 -20.85
C TRP A 180 13.94 -15.16 -21.07
N ILE A 181 12.65 -15.25 -20.79
CA ILE A 181 11.89 -16.50 -20.85
C ILE A 181 10.51 -16.25 -21.44
N THR A 182 10.02 -17.18 -22.26
CA THR A 182 8.66 -17.12 -22.80
C THR A 182 7.94 -18.41 -22.43
N ALA A 183 6.83 -18.29 -21.71
CA ALA A 183 5.91 -19.40 -21.48
C ALA A 183 5.10 -19.69 -22.76
N ALA A 184 4.76 -20.96 -22.99
CA ALA A 184 3.85 -21.40 -24.03
C ALA A 184 2.39 -21.07 -23.69
N ASP A 185 2.02 -21.11 -22.41
CA ASP A 185 0.67 -20.85 -21.93
C ASP A 185 0.64 -20.28 -20.48
N PRO A 186 -0.53 -19.84 -19.98
CA PRO A 186 -0.65 -19.29 -18.63
C PRO A 186 -0.33 -20.28 -17.50
N THR A 187 -0.53 -21.59 -17.69
CA THR A 187 -0.20 -22.61 -16.68
C THR A 187 1.30 -22.71 -16.50
N GLU A 188 2.02 -22.72 -17.62
CA GLU A 188 3.47 -22.72 -17.62
C GLU A 188 4.05 -21.42 -17.04
N ARG A 189 3.43 -20.28 -17.32
CA ARG A 189 3.77 -19.00 -16.67
C ARG A 189 3.74 -19.12 -15.15
N GLU A 190 2.70 -19.72 -14.59
CA GLU A 190 2.60 -19.90 -13.13
C GLU A 190 3.68 -20.83 -12.56
N ARG A 191 4.09 -21.87 -13.30
CA ARG A 191 5.24 -22.70 -12.93
C ARG A 191 6.54 -21.90 -12.91
N ILE A 192 6.83 -21.12 -13.96
CA ILE A 192 8.03 -20.27 -14.01
C ILE A 192 8.04 -19.29 -12.82
N ARG A 193 6.88 -18.72 -12.48
CA ARG A 193 6.74 -17.83 -11.33
C ARG A 193 7.00 -18.52 -10.00
N ALA A 194 6.58 -19.79 -9.85
CA ALA A 194 6.87 -20.57 -8.66
C ALA A 194 8.39 -20.79 -8.47
N HIS A 195 9.10 -21.21 -9.51
CA HIS A 195 10.57 -21.32 -9.45
C HIS A 195 11.25 -19.97 -9.20
N SER A 196 10.72 -18.90 -9.78
CA SER A 196 11.27 -17.55 -9.57
C SER A 196 11.20 -17.13 -8.11
N ARG A 197 10.12 -17.45 -7.38
CA ARG A 197 10.01 -17.17 -5.94
C ARG A 197 11.11 -17.88 -5.15
N GLN A 198 11.29 -19.17 -5.38
CA GLN A 198 12.31 -19.94 -4.65
C GLN A 198 13.73 -19.51 -5.02
N ASN A 199 13.99 -19.16 -6.29
CA ASN A 199 15.28 -18.61 -6.71
C ASN A 199 15.59 -17.28 -6.00
N VAL A 200 14.59 -16.40 -5.85
CA VAL A 200 14.76 -15.13 -5.12
C VAL A 200 15.17 -15.39 -3.67
N GLU A 201 14.56 -16.36 -2.99
CA GLU A 201 14.93 -16.74 -1.62
C GLU A 201 16.39 -17.23 -1.56
N ASP A 202 16.79 -18.12 -2.47
CA ASP A 202 18.15 -18.64 -2.56
C ASP A 202 19.19 -17.55 -2.85
N PHE A 203 18.83 -16.57 -3.69
CA PHE A 203 19.70 -15.46 -4.08
C PHE A 203 19.89 -14.49 -2.92
N VAL A 204 18.80 -14.08 -2.25
CA VAL A 204 18.86 -13.18 -1.09
C VAL A 204 19.71 -13.75 0.03
N ALA A 205 19.74 -15.08 0.19
CA ALA A 205 20.57 -15.76 1.17
C ALA A 205 22.04 -15.96 0.75
N GLU A 206 22.41 -15.74 -0.52
CA GLU A 206 23.76 -15.99 -1.01
C GLU A 206 24.70 -14.80 -0.74
N PRO A 207 25.86 -15.02 -0.08
CA PRO A 207 26.90 -14.01 0.02
C PRO A 207 27.39 -13.56 -1.36
N GLY A 208 27.41 -12.24 -1.57
CA GLY A 208 27.78 -11.62 -2.85
C GLY A 208 26.59 -11.30 -3.76
N PHE A 209 25.36 -11.69 -3.40
CA PHE A 209 24.16 -11.20 -4.07
C PHE A 209 23.90 -9.73 -3.71
N ILE A 210 23.54 -8.92 -4.71
CA ILE A 210 23.23 -7.50 -4.55
C ILE A 210 21.72 -7.28 -4.67
N SER A 211 21.13 -7.62 -5.82
CA SER A 211 19.72 -7.38 -6.07
C SER A 211 19.22 -8.12 -7.32
N ILE A 212 17.91 -8.29 -7.38
CA ILE A 212 17.16 -8.88 -8.49
C ILE A 212 16.01 -7.96 -8.88
N VAL A 213 15.79 -7.82 -10.19
CA VAL A 213 14.55 -7.29 -10.77
C VAL A 213 13.99 -8.39 -11.66
N THR A 214 12.75 -8.79 -11.43
CA THR A 214 12.05 -9.77 -12.25
C THR A 214 10.69 -9.23 -12.64
N GLY A 215 10.19 -9.62 -13.81
CA GLY A 215 8.88 -9.18 -14.25
C GLY A 215 8.30 -10.05 -15.35
N PHE A 216 7.01 -9.89 -15.57
CA PHE A 216 6.29 -10.55 -16.66
C PHE A 216 5.39 -9.56 -17.38
N THR A 217 5.28 -9.72 -18.69
CA THR A 217 4.27 -9.08 -19.55
C THR A 217 3.64 -10.17 -20.41
N GLY A 218 2.37 -10.49 -20.17
CA GLY A 218 1.72 -11.62 -20.81
C GLY A 218 2.41 -12.94 -20.47
N LEU A 219 2.96 -13.63 -21.49
CA LEU A 219 3.71 -14.88 -21.34
C LEU A 219 5.24 -14.69 -21.30
N ARG A 220 5.72 -13.45 -21.44
CA ARG A 220 7.16 -13.14 -21.48
C ARG A 220 7.62 -12.71 -20.10
N GLY A 221 8.60 -13.40 -19.57
CA GLY A 221 9.27 -13.07 -18.32
C GLY A 221 10.68 -12.56 -18.56
N PHE A 222 11.17 -11.75 -17.64
CA PHE A 222 12.57 -11.37 -17.56
C PHE A 222 13.07 -11.40 -16.11
N THR A 223 14.36 -11.63 -15.97
CA THR A 223 15.06 -11.54 -14.69
C THR A 223 16.40 -10.87 -14.93
N VAL A 224 16.73 -9.88 -14.10
CA VAL A 224 18.04 -9.23 -14.06
C VAL A 224 18.57 -9.33 -12.64
N THR A 225 19.75 -9.90 -12.47
CA THR A 225 20.41 -10.04 -11.16
C THR A 225 21.76 -9.37 -11.17
N ALA A 226 22.12 -8.77 -10.04
CA ALA A 226 23.40 -8.11 -9.81
C ALA A 226 24.17 -8.85 -8.71
N TRP A 227 25.46 -9.08 -8.94
CA TRP A 227 26.34 -9.83 -8.05
C TRP A 227 27.71 -9.16 -7.95
N GLU A 228 28.38 -9.36 -6.82
CA GLU A 228 29.77 -8.91 -6.62
C GLU A 228 30.73 -9.59 -7.61
N ASP A 229 30.56 -10.89 -7.86
CA ASP A 229 31.40 -11.65 -8.78
C ASP A 229 30.67 -12.86 -9.38
N GLU A 230 31.30 -13.47 -10.39
CA GLU A 230 30.77 -14.65 -11.08
C GLU A 230 30.68 -15.89 -10.18
N ALA A 231 31.57 -16.01 -9.18
CA ALA A 231 31.60 -17.17 -8.30
C ALA A 231 30.39 -17.18 -7.36
N ALA A 232 30.01 -16.03 -6.80
CA ALA A 232 28.80 -15.85 -6.00
C ALA A 232 27.54 -16.21 -6.79
N MET A 233 27.43 -15.70 -8.02
CA MET A 233 26.34 -16.05 -8.91
C MET A 233 26.29 -17.56 -9.18
N LYS A 234 27.40 -18.20 -9.54
CA LYS A 234 27.44 -19.65 -9.82
C LYS A 234 27.02 -20.50 -8.62
N ARG A 235 27.44 -20.14 -7.41
CA ARG A 235 27.01 -20.84 -6.17
C ARG A 235 25.51 -20.75 -5.98
N ALA A 236 24.92 -19.57 -6.15
CA ALA A 236 23.47 -19.38 -6.08
C ALA A 236 22.71 -20.18 -7.16
N LEU A 237 23.19 -20.14 -8.41
CA LEU A 237 22.55 -20.86 -9.51
C LEU A 237 22.62 -22.39 -9.37
N GLY A 238 23.57 -22.90 -8.58
CA GLY A 238 23.67 -24.33 -8.26
C GLY A 238 22.59 -24.88 -7.31
N LYS A 239 21.73 -24.02 -6.75
CA LYS A 239 20.68 -24.39 -5.79
C LYS A 239 19.34 -24.67 -6.49
N HIS A 240 18.25 -23.99 -6.14
CA HIS A 240 16.94 -24.22 -6.75
C HIS A 240 16.91 -23.92 -8.25
N HIS A 241 17.73 -22.98 -8.73
CA HIS A 241 17.83 -22.67 -10.15
C HIS A 241 18.25 -23.89 -10.98
N ALA A 242 19.10 -24.76 -10.45
CA ALA A 242 19.48 -26.00 -11.11
C ALA A 242 18.28 -26.95 -11.32
N THR A 243 17.28 -26.92 -10.44
CA THR A 243 16.02 -27.67 -10.62
C THR A 243 15.22 -27.13 -11.79
N ALA A 244 15.01 -25.81 -11.85
CA ALA A 244 14.31 -25.17 -12.97
C ALA A 244 15.02 -25.42 -14.31
N MET A 245 16.36 -25.41 -14.33
CA MET A 245 17.14 -25.71 -15.54
C MET A 245 17.05 -27.18 -15.94
N ARG A 246 17.00 -28.13 -15.00
CA ARG A 246 16.76 -29.55 -15.34
C ARG A 246 15.40 -29.71 -16.02
N GLU A 247 14.35 -29.16 -15.42
CA GLU A 247 13.00 -29.19 -16.01
C GLU A 247 12.98 -28.56 -17.42
N LEU A 248 13.69 -27.44 -17.60
CA LEU A 248 13.83 -26.76 -18.90
C LEU A 248 14.43 -27.67 -19.99
N PHE A 249 15.41 -28.49 -19.63
CA PHE A 249 16.09 -29.36 -20.59
C PHE A 249 15.43 -30.73 -20.77
N THR A 250 14.62 -31.20 -19.81
CA THR A 250 14.05 -32.56 -19.83
C THR A 250 12.55 -32.61 -20.07
N GLU A 251 11.81 -31.57 -19.71
CA GLU A 251 10.37 -31.46 -19.90
C GLU A 251 10.04 -30.43 -20.99
N ARG A 252 8.80 -30.42 -21.50
CA ARG A 252 8.29 -29.25 -22.24
C ARG A 252 8.06 -28.11 -21.24
N PHE A 253 9.15 -27.51 -20.80
CA PHE A 253 9.19 -26.40 -19.87
C PHE A 253 9.89 -25.23 -20.58
N VAL A 254 9.07 -24.24 -20.94
CA VAL A 254 9.26 -23.00 -21.71
C VAL A 254 9.19 -23.13 -23.24
N ALA A 255 8.63 -22.11 -23.89
CA ALA A 255 8.63 -21.98 -25.34
C ALA A 255 9.97 -21.45 -25.87
N SER A 256 10.63 -20.55 -25.13
CA SER A 256 11.99 -20.08 -25.42
C SER A 256 12.66 -19.48 -24.18
N VAL A 257 13.99 -19.57 -24.13
CA VAL A 257 14.81 -18.95 -23.09
C VAL A 257 16.14 -18.44 -23.67
N TRP A 258 16.66 -17.36 -23.11
CA TRP A 258 18.05 -16.94 -23.31
C TRP A 258 18.60 -16.38 -22.00
N THR A 259 19.87 -16.71 -21.70
CA THR A 259 20.59 -16.22 -20.53
C THR A 259 21.94 -15.64 -20.95
N SER A 260 22.39 -14.60 -20.25
CA SER A 260 23.69 -13.98 -20.48
C SER A 260 24.24 -13.34 -19.21
N VAL A 261 25.56 -13.26 -19.11
CA VAL A 261 26.28 -12.69 -17.97
C VAL A 261 27.23 -11.63 -18.50
N TRP A 262 27.20 -10.44 -17.90
CA TRP A 262 27.91 -9.26 -18.38
C TRP A 262 28.70 -8.63 -17.25
N THR A 263 29.88 -8.12 -17.56
CA THR A 263 30.62 -7.24 -16.66
C THR A 263 30.13 -5.80 -16.87
N PRO A 264 29.59 -5.14 -15.84
CA PRO A 264 29.09 -3.78 -15.99
C PRO A 264 30.25 -2.80 -16.16
N THR A 265 30.20 -2.01 -17.23
CA THR A 265 31.06 -0.82 -17.36
C THR A 265 30.29 0.40 -16.88
N ARG A 266 30.84 1.13 -15.91
CA ARG A 266 30.18 2.30 -15.33
C ARG A 266 30.74 3.60 -15.91
N LEU A 267 29.97 4.20 -16.80
CA LEU A 267 30.33 5.47 -17.45
C LEU A 267 29.88 6.70 -16.64
N ASN A 268 28.79 6.58 -15.88
CA ASN A 268 28.17 7.70 -15.17
C ASN A 268 28.52 7.72 -13.67
N ARG A 269 28.75 8.92 -13.15
CA ARG A 269 29.00 9.21 -11.73
C ARG A 269 27.73 9.07 -10.88
N LEU A 270 27.90 8.84 -9.58
CA LEU A 270 26.80 8.88 -8.60
C LEU A 270 26.67 10.29 -8.04
N TRP A 271 25.47 10.84 -8.08
CA TRP A 271 25.22 12.19 -7.60
C TRP A 271 24.25 12.18 -6.42
N VAL A 272 24.57 12.93 -5.36
CA VAL A 272 23.69 13.16 -4.21
C VAL A 272 23.55 14.64 -3.97
N ARG A 273 22.32 15.08 -3.67
CA ARG A 273 22.07 16.48 -3.33
C ARG A 273 22.24 16.70 -1.83
N CYS A 274 23.08 17.67 -1.46
CA CYS A 274 23.22 18.11 -0.08
C CYS A 274 21.92 18.76 0.40
N PRO A 275 21.30 18.30 1.51
CA PRO A 275 20.06 18.87 2.02
C PRO A 275 20.25 20.25 2.67
N ALA A 276 21.48 20.60 3.09
CA ALA A 276 21.75 21.86 3.76
C ALA A 276 21.94 23.02 2.77
N CYS A 277 22.75 22.83 1.73
CA CYS A 277 23.10 23.89 0.78
C CYS A 277 22.61 23.64 -0.66
N GLY A 278 22.02 22.48 -0.95
CA GLY A 278 21.51 22.13 -2.28
C GLY A 278 22.58 21.74 -3.31
N SER A 279 23.87 21.77 -2.96
CA SER A 279 24.97 21.33 -3.83
C SER A 279 24.76 19.90 -4.33
N LEU A 280 25.13 19.63 -5.58
CA LEU A 280 25.08 18.30 -6.17
C LEU A 280 26.50 17.70 -6.14
N GLU A 281 26.69 16.69 -5.29
CA GLU A 281 28.01 16.11 -4.99
C GLU A 281 28.20 14.77 -5.73
N ASP A 282 29.38 14.56 -6.32
CA ASP A 282 29.77 13.28 -6.92
C ASP A 282 30.23 12.30 -5.84
N VAL A 283 29.32 11.45 -5.36
CA VAL A 283 29.58 10.48 -4.29
C VAL A 283 30.01 9.12 -4.82
N THR A 284 30.67 9.07 -5.99
CA THR A 284 31.15 7.79 -6.57
C THR A 284 32.16 7.08 -5.66
N ASP A 285 32.95 7.83 -4.90
CA ASP A 285 33.92 7.35 -3.90
C ASP A 285 33.31 7.14 -2.50
N ASP A 286 31.98 7.27 -2.37
CA ASP A 286 31.22 7.11 -1.13
C ASP A 286 31.59 8.09 0.00
N HIS A 287 32.12 9.27 -0.33
CA HIS A 287 32.33 10.32 0.67
C HIS A 287 30.98 10.78 1.28
N ARG A 288 31.02 11.18 2.56
CA ARG A 288 29.80 11.45 3.37
C ARG A 288 29.64 12.89 3.82
N THR A 289 30.46 13.80 3.34
CA THR A 289 30.46 15.21 3.71
C THR A 289 30.43 16.08 2.48
N CYS A 290 29.55 17.07 2.45
CA CYS A 290 29.43 17.99 1.32
C CYS A 290 30.71 18.81 1.17
N GLY A 291 31.30 18.84 -0.02
CA GLY A 291 32.51 19.63 -0.28
C GLY A 291 32.29 21.13 -0.11
N SER A 292 31.05 21.61 -0.29
CA SER A 292 30.71 23.04 -0.25
C SER A 292 30.43 23.59 1.15
N CYS A 293 29.81 22.80 2.03
CA CYS A 293 29.36 23.29 3.35
C CYS A 293 29.71 22.37 4.53
N ALA A 294 30.44 21.28 4.29
CA ALA A 294 30.80 20.26 5.28
C ALA A 294 29.64 19.55 5.98
N ALA A 295 28.38 19.84 5.63
CA ALA A 295 27.22 19.14 6.16
C ALA A 295 27.24 17.66 5.76
N PRO A 296 26.68 16.76 6.60
CA PRO A 296 26.56 15.35 6.25
C PRO A 296 25.70 15.17 5.01
N LEU A 297 26.16 14.33 4.09
CA LEU A 297 25.39 13.96 2.90
C LEU A 297 24.43 12.80 3.23
N PRO A 298 23.27 12.75 2.56
CA PRO A 298 22.41 11.59 2.55
C PRO A 298 23.17 10.34 2.14
N GLU A 299 22.63 9.18 2.53
CA GLU A 299 23.19 7.92 2.07
C GLU A 299 23.18 7.85 0.53
N ARG A 300 24.31 7.47 -0.07
CA ARG A 300 24.36 7.30 -1.52
C ARG A 300 23.38 6.20 -1.97
N PRO A 301 22.76 6.35 -3.15
CA PRO A 301 21.94 5.29 -3.72
C PRO A 301 22.78 4.02 -3.93
N ALA A 302 22.13 2.86 -3.78
CA ALA A 302 22.73 1.58 -4.15
C ALA A 302 23.13 1.60 -5.64
N TYR A 303 24.16 0.82 -5.99
CA TYR A 303 24.62 0.72 -7.38
C TYR A 303 23.56 0.10 -8.32
N TRP A 304 22.57 -0.60 -7.74
CA TRP A 304 21.49 -1.34 -8.39
C TRP A 304 20.25 -1.37 -7.50
#